data_AF-A0A382UH90-F1
#
_entry.id   AF-A0A382UH90-F1
#
_cell.length_a   1.000
_cell.length_b   1.000
_cell.length_c   1.000
_cell.angle_alpha   90.00
_cell.angle_beta   90.00
_cell.angle_gamma   90.00
#
_symmetry.space_group_name_H-M   'P 1'
#
loop_
_entity.id
_entity.type
_entity.pdbx_description
1 polymer ?
#
loop_
_entity_poly.entity_id
_entity_poly.type
_entity_poly.pdbx_seq_one_letter_code
_entity_poly.pdbx_strand_id
1 'polypeptide(L)'
;MLKDLIEYIKEGQSDSEIDNYLDSKYIHLTDAHYDQIAGAISQGELSPKKASDCPAERFFLHFSETILFVNRSTQEQHSIYDVELVKDSDDLIETVNEDGLKNLAFVSFTINDDYQPTLIKRTATSETIDEQEKQQTIQSVIPVLKGFMCAISD
;
A
#
# COMPACT_ATOMS: atom_id res chain seq x y z
N MET A 1 8.26 0.86 10.97
CA MET A 1 7.34 0.50 9.88
C MET A 1 8.03 0.09 8.60
N LEU A 2 8.86 0.92 7.93
CA LEU A 2 9.47 0.52 6.65
C LEU A 2 10.30 -0.78 6.76
N LYS A 3 11.14 -0.87 7.79
CA LYS A 3 11.92 -2.08 8.07
C LYS A 3 11.01 -3.29 8.31
N ASP A 4 9.94 -3.11 9.08
CA ASP A 4 8.98 -4.17 9.41
C ASP A 4 8.20 -4.63 8.17
N LEU A 5 7.84 -3.71 7.26
CA LEU A 5 7.24 -4.05 5.96
C LEU A 5 8.20 -4.89 5.11
N ILE A 6 9.48 -4.50 5.04
CA ILE A 6 10.50 -5.26 4.31
C ILE A 6 10.65 -6.67 4.91
N GLU A 7 10.60 -6.80 6.23
CA GLU A 7 10.65 -8.09 6.92
C GLU A 7 9.40 -8.94 6.67
N TYR A 8 8.21 -8.35 6.75
CA TYR A 8 6.96 -9.02 6.39
C TYR A 8 6.98 -9.59 4.97
N ILE A 9 7.49 -8.81 4.01
CA ILE A 9 7.60 -9.26 2.62
C ILE A 9 8.59 -10.43 2.50
N LYS A 10 9.71 -10.41 3.24
CA LYS A 10 10.66 -11.55 3.29
C LYS A 10 10.01 -12.83 3.77
N GLU A 11 9.22 -12.74 4.84
CA GLU A 11 8.55 -13.91 5.41
C GLU A 11 7.57 -14.54 4.42
N GLY A 12 6.83 -13.72 3.68
CA GLY A 12 5.81 -14.17 2.73
C GLY A 12 6.36 -14.67 1.38
N GLN A 13 7.61 -14.36 1.03
CA GLN A 13 8.22 -14.70 -0.26
C GLN A 13 9.64 -15.26 -0.06
N SER A 14 9.77 -16.59 -0.14
CA SER A 14 11.01 -17.34 0.07
C SER A 14 12.14 -17.03 -0.94
N ASP A 15 11.83 -16.31 -2.01
CA ASP A 15 12.76 -15.87 -3.06
C ASP A 15 12.64 -14.35 -3.28
N SER A 16 12.25 -13.61 -2.25
CA SER A 16 12.17 -12.14 -2.32
C SER A 16 13.56 -11.58 -2.57
N GLU A 17 13.81 -11.19 -3.82
CA GLU A 17 14.92 -10.34 -4.21
C GLU A 17 14.79 -9.02 -3.45
N ILE A 18 15.19 -8.97 -2.18
CA ILE A 18 15.08 -7.76 -1.34
C ILE A 18 15.81 -6.59 -1.99
N ASP A 19 16.83 -6.92 -2.77
CA ASP A 19 17.62 -6.00 -3.56
C ASP A 19 16.74 -5.24 -4.57
N ASN A 20 15.64 -5.85 -5.05
CA ASN A 20 14.64 -5.17 -5.90
C ASN A 20 13.91 -4.03 -5.20
N TYR A 21 13.81 -4.06 -3.87
CA TYR A 21 13.19 -3.00 -3.09
C TYR A 21 14.15 -1.82 -2.91
N LEU A 22 15.46 -2.06 -2.89
CA LEU A 22 16.47 -1.01 -2.70
C LEU A 22 16.46 0.02 -3.83
N ASP A 23 16.12 -0.40 -5.05
CA ASP A 23 15.99 0.49 -6.22
C ASP A 23 14.63 1.20 -6.30
N SER A 24 13.68 0.87 -5.41
CA SER A 24 12.34 1.46 -5.44
C SER A 24 12.37 2.90 -4.91
N LYS A 25 11.62 3.79 -5.56
CA LYS A 25 11.48 5.18 -5.09
C LYS A 25 10.65 5.22 -3.82
N TYR A 26 11.11 5.95 -2.80
CA TYR A 26 10.35 6.22 -1.59
C TYR A 26 9.67 7.59 -1.68
N ILE A 27 8.36 7.61 -1.55
CA ILE A 27 7.53 8.80 -1.77
C ILE A 27 6.71 9.04 -0.52
N HIS A 28 6.86 10.22 0.08
CA HIS A 28 6.11 10.61 1.28
C HIS A 28 5.05 11.67 0.91
N LEU A 29 3.78 11.34 1.12
CA LEU A 29 2.67 12.28 0.94
C LEU A 29 2.44 13.05 2.23
N THR A 30 2.48 14.38 2.12
CA THR A 30 2.12 15.31 3.19
C THR A 30 0.66 15.70 3.06
N ASP A 31 0.08 16.31 4.10
CA ASP A 31 -1.27 16.89 4.07
C ASP A 31 -1.47 17.84 2.88
N ALA A 32 -0.45 18.63 2.54
CA ALA A 32 -0.49 19.50 1.37
C ALA A 32 -0.59 18.72 0.04
N HIS A 33 0.06 17.56 -0.06
CA HIS A 33 -0.07 16.70 -1.25
C HIS A 33 -1.48 16.11 -1.35
N TYR A 34 -2.10 15.76 -0.22
CA TYR A 34 -3.49 15.30 -0.20
C TYR A 34 -4.46 16.38 -0.68
N ASP A 35 -4.35 17.59 -0.16
CA ASP A 35 -5.21 18.71 -0.57
C ASP A 35 -5.07 19.02 -2.06
N GLN A 36 -3.84 18.94 -2.58
CA GLN A 36 -3.57 19.13 -4.01
C GLN A 36 -4.22 18.05 -4.87
N ILE A 37 -4.05 16.77 -4.52
CA ILE A 37 -4.64 15.65 -5.27
C ILE A 37 -6.17 15.72 -5.21
N ALA A 38 -6.73 15.93 -4.01
CA ALA A 38 -8.18 16.02 -3.82
C ALA A 38 -8.77 17.24 -4.55
N GLY A 39 -8.07 18.37 -4.52
CA GLY A 39 -8.42 19.58 -5.25
C GLY A 39 -8.44 19.35 -6.77
N ALA A 40 -7.35 18.80 -7.32
CA ALA A 40 -7.23 18.53 -8.75
C ALA A 40 -8.31 17.56 -9.27
N ILE A 41 -8.66 16.52 -8.49
CA ILE A 41 -9.77 15.62 -8.81
C ILE A 41 -11.11 16.37 -8.79
N SER A 42 -11.36 17.17 -7.74
CA SER A 42 -12.64 17.87 -7.56
C SER A 42 -12.87 18.95 -8.61
N GLN A 43 -11.82 19.61 -9.07
CA GLN A 43 -11.86 20.61 -10.14
C GLN A 43 -11.86 19.98 -11.55
N GLY A 44 -11.73 18.66 -11.65
CA GLY A 44 -11.64 17.94 -12.93
C GLY A 44 -10.32 18.18 -13.69
N GLU A 45 -9.32 18.74 -13.01
CA GLU A 45 -7.96 18.92 -13.54
C GLU A 45 -7.21 17.59 -13.64
N LEU A 46 -7.56 16.64 -12.76
CA LEU A 46 -7.08 15.27 -12.81
C LEU A 46 -8.20 14.33 -13.28
N SER A 47 -8.06 13.80 -14.50
CA SER A 47 -8.98 12.77 -15.00
C SER A 47 -8.68 11.42 -14.33
N PRO A 48 -9.71 10.61 -14.04
CA PRO A 48 -9.49 9.24 -13.58
C PRO A 48 -8.75 8.44 -14.66
N LYS A 49 -7.59 7.88 -14.30
CA LYS A 49 -6.77 7.03 -15.16
C LYS A 49 -6.76 5.60 -14.65
N LYS A 50 -6.49 4.64 -15.52
CA LYS A 50 -6.38 3.24 -15.12
C LYS A 50 -5.10 3.03 -14.33
N ALA A 51 -5.09 2.01 -13.46
CA ALA A 51 -3.85 1.63 -12.78
C ALA A 51 -2.73 1.33 -13.77
N SER A 52 -3.03 0.70 -14.93
CA SER A 52 -2.03 0.37 -15.96
C SER A 52 -1.42 1.59 -16.68
N ASP A 53 -2.05 2.76 -16.59
CA ASP A 53 -1.51 4.02 -17.12
C ASP A 53 -0.41 4.60 -16.20
N CYS A 54 -0.20 4.03 -15.00
CA CYS A 54 0.89 4.43 -14.12
C CYS A 54 2.24 4.01 -14.73
N PRO A 55 3.17 4.96 -14.95
CA PRO A 55 4.48 4.66 -15.52
C PRO A 55 5.44 4.02 -14.50
N ALA A 56 5.11 4.08 -13.20
CA ALA A 56 5.97 3.56 -12.16
C ALA A 56 5.82 2.03 -12.07
N GLU A 57 6.91 1.31 -12.31
CA GLU A 57 6.96 -0.15 -12.14
C GLU A 57 6.94 -0.55 -10.66
N ARG A 58 7.60 0.22 -9.79
CA ARG A 58 7.65 -0.05 -8.35
C ARG A 58 7.93 1.21 -7.54
N PHE A 59 7.33 1.32 -6.37
CA PHE A 59 7.56 2.43 -5.43
C PHE A 59 7.07 2.11 -4.02
N PHE A 60 7.64 2.80 -3.04
CA PHE A 60 7.05 2.93 -1.72
C PHE A 60 6.26 4.22 -1.64
N LEU A 61 5.04 4.14 -1.12
CA LEU A 61 4.19 5.28 -0.82
C LEU A 61 3.93 5.32 0.68
N HIS A 62 4.46 6.33 1.36
CA HIS A 62 4.21 6.59 2.77
C HIS A 62 3.26 7.76 2.91
N PHE A 63 2.20 7.56 3.67
CA PHE A 63 1.26 8.61 4.01
C PHE A 63 0.58 8.28 5.34
N SER A 64 0.26 9.30 6.14
CA SER A 64 -0.21 9.11 7.52
C SER A 64 0.66 8.08 8.26
N GLU A 65 0.05 7.14 8.98
CA GLU A 65 0.71 6.00 9.61
C GLU A 65 0.64 4.74 8.72
N THR A 66 0.80 4.87 7.40
CA THR A 66 0.72 3.76 6.44
C THR A 66 1.84 3.80 5.42
N ILE A 67 2.48 2.65 5.17
CA ILE A 67 3.42 2.49 4.06
C ILE A 67 2.91 1.40 3.15
N LEU A 68 2.81 1.72 1.86
CA LEU A 68 2.57 0.77 0.78
C LEU A 68 3.87 0.53 0.05
N PHE A 69 4.18 -0.73 -0.25
CA PHE A 69 5.06 -1.10 -1.34
C PHE A 69 4.18 -1.55 -2.50
N VAL A 70 4.31 -0.88 -3.64
CA VAL A 70 3.51 -1.11 -4.84
C VAL A 70 4.46 -1.62 -5.92
N ASN A 71 4.16 -2.77 -6.50
CA ASN A 71 5.00 -3.40 -7.50
C ASN A 71 4.13 -3.91 -8.66
N ARG A 72 4.54 -3.64 -9.90
CA ARG A 72 3.79 -4.08 -11.07
C ARG A 72 3.73 -5.61 -11.06
N SER A 73 2.51 -6.13 -11.15
CA SER A 73 2.29 -7.57 -11.05
C SER A 73 2.84 -8.25 -12.29
N THR A 74 3.58 -9.33 -12.09
CA THR A 74 4.04 -10.21 -13.17
C THR A 74 3.06 -11.37 -13.40
N GLN A 75 1.94 -11.41 -12.66
CA GLN A 75 0.94 -12.47 -12.77
C GLN A 75 -0.01 -12.20 -13.93
N GLU A 76 -0.25 -13.20 -14.79
CA GLU A 76 -1.02 -13.05 -16.03
C GLU A 76 -2.54 -12.80 -15.84
N GLN A 77 -3.04 -12.75 -14.60
CA GLN A 77 -4.48 -12.62 -14.30
C GLN A 77 -4.83 -11.22 -13.81
N HIS A 78 -5.44 -10.38 -14.67
CA HIS A 78 -6.21 -9.15 -14.41
C HIS A 78 -5.71 -8.12 -13.37
N SER A 79 -4.61 -8.41 -12.69
CA SER A 79 -3.96 -7.66 -11.64
C SER A 79 -2.87 -6.84 -12.29
N ILE A 80 -2.85 -5.56 -11.99
CA ILE A 80 -1.87 -4.63 -12.54
C ILE A 80 -0.74 -4.43 -11.53
N TYR A 81 -1.05 -4.36 -10.24
CA TYR A 81 -0.07 -4.21 -9.17
C TYR A 81 -0.35 -5.18 -8.03
N ASP A 82 0.74 -5.69 -7.46
CA ASP A 82 0.78 -6.29 -6.14
C ASP A 82 1.13 -5.20 -5.13
N VAL A 83 0.43 -5.19 -4.00
CA VAL A 83 0.59 -4.19 -2.94
C VAL A 83 0.82 -4.89 -1.61
N GLU A 84 1.92 -4.51 -0.95
CA GLU A 84 2.27 -4.92 0.40
C GLU A 84 2.13 -3.71 1.31
N LEU A 85 1.35 -3.85 2.38
CA LEU A 85 0.97 -2.75 3.25
C LEU A 85 1.44 -3.03 4.67
N VAL A 86 1.97 -2.00 5.32
CA VAL A 86 2.01 -1.90 6.79
C VAL A 86 1.28 -0.64 7.23
N LYS A 87 0.45 -0.77 8.25
CA LYS A 87 -0.22 0.36 8.90
C LYS A 87 0.01 0.29 10.40
N ASP A 88 0.31 1.42 11.02
CA ASP A 88 0.25 1.54 12.47
C ASP A 88 -1.22 1.63 12.89
N SER A 89 -1.65 0.71 13.75
CA SER A 89 -3.04 0.59 14.20
C SER A 89 -3.28 1.28 15.55
N ASP A 90 -2.41 2.20 15.96
CA ASP A 90 -2.50 2.95 17.23
C ASP A 90 -3.80 3.77 17.40
N ASP A 91 -4.68 3.84 16.39
CA ASP A 91 -6.06 4.36 16.51
C ASP A 91 -7.05 3.38 17.17
N LEU A 92 -6.69 2.10 17.40
CA LEU A 92 -7.67 1.11 17.85
C LEU A 92 -7.76 0.92 19.36
N ILE A 93 -6.69 1.05 20.16
CA ILE A 93 -6.78 0.99 21.63
C ILE A 93 -5.56 1.69 22.26
N GLU A 94 -5.76 2.52 23.30
CA GLU A 94 -4.75 2.90 24.30
C GLU A 94 -4.24 1.67 25.09
N THR A 95 -3.71 0.67 24.40
CA THR A 95 -2.94 -0.41 25.00
C THR A 95 -1.61 -0.41 24.30
N VAL A 96 -0.71 0.44 24.81
CA VAL A 96 0.71 0.15 24.75
C VAL A 96 0.84 -1.31 25.19
N ASN A 97 1.22 -2.21 24.28
CA ASN A 97 1.66 -3.54 24.70
C ASN A 97 2.73 -3.34 25.78
N GLU A 98 2.74 -4.15 26.84
CA GLU A 98 3.67 -3.97 27.98
C GLU A 98 5.16 -3.92 27.55
N ASP A 99 5.46 -4.37 26.33
CA ASP A 99 6.78 -4.34 25.67
C ASP A 99 7.06 -3.11 24.77
N GLY A 100 6.12 -2.16 24.62
CA GLY A 100 6.31 -0.96 23.79
C GLY A 100 6.34 -1.22 22.28
N LEU A 101 5.87 -2.38 21.82
CA LEU A 101 5.80 -2.77 20.42
C LEU A 101 4.54 -2.18 19.74
N LYS A 102 4.77 -1.41 18.67
CA LYS A 102 3.74 -0.85 17.77
C LYS A 102 2.79 -1.94 17.28
N ASN A 103 1.48 -1.68 17.30
CA ASN A 103 0.50 -2.62 16.79
C ASN A 103 0.39 -2.46 15.27
N LEU A 104 1.19 -3.22 14.53
CA LEU A 104 1.28 -3.09 13.08
C LEU A 104 0.31 -4.06 12.39
N ALA A 105 -0.54 -3.53 11.52
CA ALA A 105 -1.36 -4.29 10.60
C ALA A 105 -0.61 -4.50 9.28
N PHE A 106 -0.39 -5.76 8.92
CA PHE A 106 0.20 -6.14 7.63
C PHE A 106 -0.86 -6.76 6.71
N VAL A 107 -0.88 -6.31 5.45
CA VAL A 107 -1.85 -6.79 4.46
C VAL A 107 -1.20 -6.88 3.08
N SER A 108 -1.48 -7.96 2.35
CA SER A 108 -1.09 -8.11 0.96
C SER A 108 -2.34 -8.17 0.08
N PHE A 109 -2.36 -7.45 -1.05
CA PHE A 109 -3.47 -7.48 -1.99
C PHE A 109 -3.01 -7.12 -3.40
N THR A 110 -3.80 -7.45 -4.42
CA THR A 110 -3.60 -6.94 -5.79
C THR A 110 -4.63 -5.86 -6.11
N ILE A 111 -4.34 -5.03 -7.12
CA ILE A 111 -5.31 -4.12 -7.73
C ILE A 111 -5.39 -4.34 -9.23
N ASN A 112 -6.59 -4.20 -9.80
CA ASN A 112 -6.81 -4.19 -11.25
C ASN A 112 -6.82 -2.76 -11.82
N ASP A 113 -7.12 -2.61 -13.11
CA ASP A 113 -7.22 -1.32 -13.81
C ASP A 113 -8.15 -0.30 -13.12
N ASP A 114 -9.21 -0.80 -12.49
CA ASP A 114 -10.24 0.01 -11.82
C ASP A 114 -9.92 0.23 -10.33
N TYR A 115 -8.72 -0.13 -9.88
CA TYR A 115 -8.27 -0.10 -8.48
C TYR A 115 -9.13 -0.97 -7.55
N GLN A 116 -9.83 -1.98 -8.09
CA GLN A 116 -10.56 -2.93 -7.26
C GLN A 116 -9.56 -3.88 -6.61
N PRO A 117 -9.53 -3.95 -5.26
CA PRO A 117 -8.56 -4.77 -4.58
C PRO A 117 -8.99 -6.24 -4.49
N THR A 118 -8.02 -7.14 -4.55
CA THR A 118 -8.20 -8.57 -4.21
C THR A 118 -7.22 -8.98 -3.13
N LEU A 119 -7.72 -9.40 -1.97
CA LEU A 119 -6.88 -9.81 -0.84
C LEU A 119 -6.03 -11.03 -1.20
N ILE A 120 -4.73 -10.95 -0.93
CA ILE A 120 -3.81 -12.10 -0.99
C ILE A 120 -3.68 -12.66 0.42
N LYS A 121 -4.00 -13.95 0.58
CA LYS A 121 -3.77 -14.65 1.84
C LYS A 121 -2.31 -15.05 1.94
N ARG A 122 -1.62 -14.56 2.96
CA ARG A 122 -0.24 -14.96 3.28
C ARG A 122 -0.26 -15.88 4.50
N THR A 123 0.78 -16.70 4.61
CA THR A 123 1.11 -17.43 5.84
C THR A 123 2.36 -16.81 6.44
N ALA A 124 2.33 -15.50 6.68
CA ALA A 124 3.41 -14.80 7.36
C ALA A 124 3.11 -14.74 8.86
N THR A 125 4.14 -14.96 9.68
CA THR A 125 4.01 -14.93 11.15
C THR A 125 3.67 -13.54 11.69
N SER A 126 3.97 -12.51 10.90
CA SER A 126 3.67 -11.11 11.23
C SER A 126 2.20 -10.71 11.01
N GLU A 127 1.36 -11.54 10.40
CA GLU A 127 -0.07 -11.23 10.25
C GLU A 127 -0.82 -11.46 11.57
N THR A 128 -1.17 -10.36 12.24
CA THR A 128 -1.83 -10.38 13.56
C THR A 128 -3.32 -10.06 13.51
N ILE A 129 -3.81 -9.52 12.39
CA ILE A 129 -5.18 -9.03 12.21
C ILE A 129 -6.04 -10.00 11.39
N ASP A 130 -7.35 -10.00 11.65
CA ASP A 130 -8.30 -10.90 10.98
C ASP A 130 -8.66 -10.46 9.55
N GLU A 131 -9.34 -11.33 8.79
CA GLU A 131 -9.70 -11.06 7.39
C GLU A 131 -10.61 -9.84 7.23
N GLN A 132 -11.47 -9.54 8.21
CA GLN A 132 -12.35 -8.37 8.17
C GLN A 132 -11.55 -7.07 8.33
N GLU A 133 -10.63 -7.04 9.30
CA GLU A 133 -9.74 -5.89 9.54
C GLU A 133 -8.79 -5.66 8.36
N LYS A 134 -8.30 -6.73 7.72
CA LYS A 134 -7.53 -6.63 6.48
C LYS A 134 -8.33 -5.95 5.37
N GLN A 135 -9.58 -6.36 5.16
CA GLN A 135 -10.46 -5.75 4.16
C GLN A 135 -10.71 -4.27 4.46
N GLN A 136 -10.99 -3.90 5.70
CA GLN A 136 -11.16 -2.50 6.10
C GLN A 136 -9.90 -1.67 5.85
N THR A 137 -8.74 -2.23 6.19
CA THR A 137 -7.43 -1.60 5.96
C THR A 137 -7.21 -1.33 4.48
N ILE A 138 -7.47 -2.32 3.62
CA ILE A 138 -7.41 -2.16 2.15
C ILE A 138 -8.34 -1.04 1.68
N GLN A 139 -9.62 -1.06 2.08
CA GLN A 139 -10.59 -0.05 1.64
C GLN A 139 -10.17 1.37 2.05
N SER A 140 -9.47 1.52 3.18
CA SER A 140 -9.00 2.83 3.64
C SER A 140 -7.87 3.42 2.79
N VAL A 141 -7.05 2.60 2.12
CA VAL A 141 -5.87 3.07 1.38
C VAL A 141 -6.11 3.27 -0.12
N ILE A 142 -7.10 2.58 -0.69
CA ILE A 142 -7.38 2.62 -2.14
C ILE A 142 -7.59 4.05 -2.68
N PRO A 143 -8.35 4.95 -2.03
CA PRO A 143 -8.54 6.31 -2.54
C PRO A 143 -7.21 7.09 -2.66
N VAL A 144 -6.32 6.92 -1.69
CA VAL A 144 -5.01 7.60 -1.66
C VAL A 144 -4.11 7.05 -2.76
N LEU A 145 -4.01 5.72 -2.86
CA LEU A 145 -3.22 5.06 -3.90
C LEU A 145 -3.71 5.45 -5.30
N LYS A 146 -5.03 5.44 -5.51
CA LYS A 146 -5.65 5.86 -6.78
C LYS A 146 -5.35 7.31 -7.12
N GLY A 147 -5.55 8.23 -6.17
CA GLY A 147 -5.30 9.65 -6.38
C GLY A 147 -3.84 9.92 -6.75
N PHE A 148 -2.92 9.30 -6.02
CA PHE A 148 -1.49 9.41 -6.31
C PHE A 148 -1.13 8.84 -7.69
N MET A 149 -1.56 7.62 -8.01
CA MET A 149 -1.24 6.99 -9.31
C MET A 149 -1.81 7.80 -10.48
N CYS A 150 -3.05 8.30 -10.37
CA CYS A 150 -3.63 9.18 -11.39
C CYS A 150 -2.77 10.44 -11.61
N ALA A 151 -2.27 11.05 -10.52
CA ALA A 151 -1.46 12.27 -10.56
C ALA A 151 -0.09 12.09 -11.22
N ILE A 152 0.45 10.86 -11.27
CA ILE A 152 1.75 10.58 -11.88
C ILE A 152 1.67 9.90 -13.25
N SER A 153 0.45 9.63 -13.74
CA SER A 153 0.20 8.98 -15.04
C SER A 153 0.15 9.95 -16.24
N ASP A 154 0.74 11.14 -16.13
CA ASP A 154 0.79 12.15 -17.21
C ASP A 154 1.94 11.93 -18.20
#